data_AF-A0AAV0API7-F1
#
_entry.id   AF-A0AAV0API7-F1
#
_cell.length_a   1.000
_cell.length_b   1.000
_cell.length_c   1.000
_cell.angle_alpha   90.00
_cell.angle_beta   90.00
_cell.angle_gamma   90.00
#
_symmetry.space_group_name_H-M   'P 1'
#
loop_
_entity.id
_entity.type
_entity.pdbx_description
1 polymer ?
#
loop_
_entity_poly.entity_id
_entity_poly.type
_entity_poly.pdbx_seq_one_letter_code
_entity_poly.pdbx_strand_id
1 'polypeptide(L)'
;MPFRAYLSKKLNPAHMNPELLIDKYIPNLTAKPFQISKSYAERIHQQTISPRLEKALKNWVEDRWDLHENQSKLGYVIIVELLALQFASSVLWIHTQDQQFSHDKYKVQRLVEFGPSPTLTGMATRTLKLKFENERDLLPVRR
;
A
#
# COMPACT_ATOMS: atom_id res chain seq x y z
N MET A 1 -6.51 16.81 18.73
CA MET A 1 -5.18 16.37 18.27
C MET A 1 -5.32 15.71 16.91
N PRO A 2 -4.63 16.15 15.85
CA PRO A 2 -4.73 15.50 14.53
C PRO A 2 -4.22 14.05 14.60
N PHE A 3 -4.92 13.11 13.97
CA PHE A 3 -4.60 11.66 14.02
C PHE A 3 -3.14 11.35 13.63
N ARG A 4 -2.59 12.08 12.66
CA ARG A 4 -1.17 12.02 12.30
C ARG A 4 -0.23 12.24 13.49
N ALA A 5 -0.50 13.24 14.33
CA ALA A 5 0.33 13.56 15.49
C ALA A 5 0.28 12.42 16.54
N TYR A 6 -0.84 11.72 16.61
CA TYR A 6 -0.97 10.51 17.44
C TYR A 6 -0.09 9.36 16.88
N LEU A 7 -0.17 9.09 15.57
CA LEU A 7 0.65 8.07 14.91
C LEU A 7 2.14 8.34 15.13
N SER A 8 2.60 9.57 14.94
CA SER A 8 4.01 9.92 15.10
C SER A 8 4.53 9.82 16.55
N LYS A 9 3.63 9.78 17.55
CA LYS A 9 3.99 9.54 18.95
C LYS A 9 4.02 8.05 19.30
N LYS A 10 3.22 7.23 18.61
CA LYS A 10 3.05 5.80 18.90
C LYS A 10 3.94 4.91 18.04
N LEU A 11 4.26 5.36 16.83
CA LEU A 11 5.19 4.69 15.93
C LEU A 11 6.59 5.25 16.17
N ASN A 12 7.47 4.46 16.75
CA ASN A 12 8.87 4.83 16.93
C ASN A 12 9.67 4.49 15.66
N PRO A 13 10.26 5.47 14.96
CA PRO A 13 11.07 5.20 13.77
C PRO A 13 12.21 4.20 14.02
N ALA A 14 12.80 4.20 15.22
CA ALA A 14 13.93 3.32 15.55
C ALA A 14 13.55 1.84 15.66
N HIS A 15 12.26 1.53 15.88
CA HIS A 15 11.78 0.15 16.05
C HIS A 15 10.98 -0.32 14.84
N MET A 16 10.94 0.46 13.77
CA MET A 16 10.24 0.11 12.54
C MET A 16 11.23 -0.36 11.48
N ASN A 17 10.86 -1.40 10.76
CA ASN A 17 11.53 -1.82 9.54
C ASN A 17 10.54 -1.72 8.36
N PRO A 18 10.43 -0.54 7.72
CA PRO A 18 9.51 -0.33 6.60
C PRO A 18 9.80 -1.21 5.37
N GLU A 19 11.05 -1.68 5.22
CA GLU A 19 11.45 -2.51 4.08
C GLU A 19 10.70 -3.85 4.06
N LEU A 20 10.33 -4.37 5.24
CA LEU A 20 9.51 -5.57 5.35
C LEU A 20 8.13 -5.46 4.70
N LEU A 21 7.65 -4.23 4.50
CA LEU A 21 6.34 -3.95 3.89
C LEU A 21 6.43 -3.81 2.36
N ILE A 22 7.63 -3.67 1.79
CA ILE A 22 7.82 -3.52 0.35
C ILE A 22 7.20 -4.72 -0.36
N ASP A 23 6.33 -4.41 -1.32
CA ASP A 23 5.52 -5.38 -2.05
C ASP A 23 4.66 -6.33 -1.20
N LYS A 24 4.52 -6.13 0.11
CA LYS A 24 3.65 -6.97 0.97
C LYS A 24 2.44 -6.22 1.48
N TYR A 25 2.57 -4.91 1.68
CA TYR A 25 1.49 -4.05 2.10
C TYR A 25 0.87 -3.33 0.90
N ILE A 26 -0.46 -3.36 0.79
CA ILE A 26 -1.21 -2.58 -0.22
C ILE A 26 -2.10 -1.59 0.54
N PRO A 27 -1.76 -0.29 0.57
CA PRO A 27 -2.57 0.70 1.26
C PRO A 27 -3.90 0.94 0.55
N ASN A 28 -4.96 1.11 1.33
CA ASN A 28 -6.30 1.46 0.82
C ASN A 28 -6.30 2.72 -0.06
N LEU A 29 -5.45 3.68 0.30
CA LEU A 29 -5.34 4.98 -0.35
C LEU A 29 -4.81 4.90 -1.79
N THR A 30 -3.81 4.05 -2.04
CA THR A 30 -3.11 4.01 -3.34
C THR A 30 -3.52 2.83 -4.20
N ALA A 31 -4.04 1.75 -3.58
CA ALA A 31 -4.23 0.44 -4.18
C ALA A 31 -2.99 -0.09 -4.92
N LYS A 32 -1.81 0.40 -4.54
CA LYS A 32 -0.54 0.01 -5.14
C LYS A 32 0.39 -0.52 -4.07
N PRO A 33 1.15 -1.59 -4.36
CA PRO A 33 2.12 -2.14 -3.43
C PRO A 33 3.02 -1.08 -2.84
N PHE A 34 3.23 -1.17 -1.53
CA PHE A 34 4.10 -0.26 -0.80
C PHE A 34 5.52 -0.32 -1.37
N GLN A 35 6.11 0.85 -1.55
CA GLN A 35 7.47 1.05 -2.05
C GLN A 35 8.11 2.22 -1.31
N ILE A 36 9.44 2.16 -1.15
CA ILE A 36 10.24 3.24 -0.59
C ILE A 36 10.99 3.88 -1.75
N SER A 37 10.31 4.75 -2.49
CA SER A 37 10.88 5.43 -3.65
C SER A 37 10.32 6.84 -3.79
N LYS A 38 11.06 7.69 -4.52
CA LYS A 38 10.60 9.03 -4.90
C LYS A 38 9.29 8.97 -5.67
N SER A 39 9.20 8.11 -6.68
CA SER A 39 8.02 7.95 -7.51
C SER A 39 6.78 7.52 -6.70
N TYR A 40 6.96 6.70 -5.66
CA TYR A 40 5.86 6.31 -4.79
C TYR A 40 5.40 7.46 -3.89
N ALA A 41 6.34 8.23 -3.34
CA ALA A 41 6.04 9.44 -2.56
C ALA A 41 5.34 10.52 -3.41
N GLU A 42 5.80 10.74 -4.65
CA GLU A 42 5.17 11.65 -5.62
C GLU A 42 3.74 11.23 -5.92
N ARG A 43 3.50 9.94 -6.17
CA ARG A 43 2.15 9.40 -6.39
C ARG A 43 1.22 9.70 -5.22
N ILE A 44 1.66 9.43 -3.98
CA ILE A 44 0.84 9.71 -2.80
C ILE A 44 0.57 11.22 -2.69
N HIS A 45 1.57 12.06 -2.90
CA HIS A 45 1.42 13.50 -2.86
C HIS A 45 0.42 14.00 -3.93
N GLN A 46 0.49 13.49 -5.16
CA GLN A 46 -0.47 13.83 -6.22
C GLN A 46 -1.91 13.47 -5.85
N GLN A 47 -2.12 12.35 -5.14
CA GLN A 47 -3.46 11.88 -4.76
C GLN A 47 -4.00 12.58 -3.50
N THR A 48 -3.14 13.04 -2.59
CA THR A 48 -3.55 13.51 -1.26
C THR A 48 -3.20 14.95 -0.96
N ILE A 49 -2.33 15.56 -1.76
CA ILE A 49 -1.78 16.90 -1.54
C ILE A 49 -1.13 16.98 -0.14
N SER A 50 -0.43 15.92 0.28
CA SER A 50 0.26 15.90 1.58
C SER A 50 1.36 16.98 1.63
N PRO A 51 1.29 17.97 2.55
CA PRO A 51 2.31 19.00 2.68
C PRO A 51 3.64 18.45 3.23
N ARG A 52 3.61 17.28 3.86
CA ARG A 52 4.81 16.62 4.42
C ARG A 52 5.59 15.92 3.32
N LEU A 53 4.89 15.21 2.44
CA LEU A 53 5.51 14.65 1.24
C LEU A 53 5.95 15.76 0.30
N GLU A 54 5.19 16.86 0.16
CA GLU A 54 5.62 18.02 -0.62
C GLU A 54 6.98 18.55 -0.16
N LYS A 55 7.15 18.73 1.15
CA LYS A 55 8.43 19.17 1.72
C LYS A 55 9.55 18.16 1.47
N ALA A 56 9.29 16.87 1.69
CA ALA A 56 10.29 15.82 1.45
C ALA A 56 10.72 15.75 -0.02
N LEU A 57 9.76 15.90 -0.95
CA LEU A 57 10.02 15.90 -2.39
C LEU A 57 10.79 17.14 -2.86
N LYS A 58 10.53 18.32 -2.28
CA LYS A 58 11.29 19.54 -2.56
C LYS A 58 12.74 19.43 -2.08
N ASN A 59 12.95 18.87 -0.88
CA ASN A 59 14.27 18.74 -0.27
C ASN A 59 14.93 17.39 -0.58
N TRP A 60 14.52 16.71 -1.66
CA TRP A 60 14.87 15.31 -1.89
C TRP A 60 16.38 15.05 -1.85
N VAL A 61 17.13 15.90 -2.54
CA VAL A 61 18.60 15.85 -2.68
C VAL A 61 19.31 16.33 -1.42
N GLU A 62 18.84 17.44 -0.83
CA GLU A 62 19.44 18.05 0.36
C GLU A 62 19.38 17.12 1.58
N ASP A 63 18.22 16.50 1.79
CA ASP A 63 17.98 15.52 2.86
C ASP A 63 18.50 14.12 2.51
N ARG A 64 19.04 13.93 1.29
CA ARG A 64 19.63 12.70 0.76
C ARG A 64 18.72 11.48 0.92
N TRP A 65 17.44 11.63 0.54
CA TRP A 65 16.44 10.58 0.70
C TRP A 65 16.71 9.31 -0.12
N ASP A 66 17.52 9.40 -1.18
CA ASP A 66 17.93 8.24 -1.99
C ASP A 66 19.00 7.36 -1.32
N LEU A 67 19.65 7.82 -0.25
CA LEU A 67 20.66 7.02 0.44
C LEU A 67 20.04 5.89 1.24
N HIS A 68 20.71 4.74 1.25
CA HIS A 68 20.27 3.55 1.98
C HIS A 68 20.06 3.81 3.49
N GLU A 69 20.92 4.62 4.11
CA GLU A 69 20.80 5.03 5.52
C GLU A 69 19.48 5.78 5.84
N ASN A 70 18.89 6.44 4.83
CA ASN A 70 17.64 7.18 4.97
C ASN A 70 16.41 6.40 4.54
N GLN A 71 16.54 5.17 4.00
CA GLN A 71 15.38 4.40 3.53
C GLN A 71 14.39 4.09 4.65
N SER A 72 14.87 3.68 5.82
CA SER A 72 13.99 3.45 6.98
C SER A 72 13.26 4.73 7.42
N LYS A 73 13.94 5.88 7.37
CA LYS A 73 13.33 7.18 7.69
C LYS A 73 12.29 7.59 6.64
N LEU A 74 12.57 7.39 5.36
CA LEU A 74 11.66 7.65 4.25
C LEU A 74 10.43 6.75 4.35
N GLY A 75 10.64 5.45 4.55
CA GLY A 75 9.58 4.47 4.73
C GLY A 75 8.67 4.82 5.91
N TYR A 76 9.24 5.27 7.03
CA TYR A 76 8.45 5.78 8.16
C TYR A 76 7.58 6.97 7.76
N VAL A 77 8.14 7.97 7.07
CA VAL A 77 7.37 9.13 6.61
C VAL A 77 6.21 8.70 5.71
N ILE A 78 6.47 7.83 4.73
CA ILE A 78 5.45 7.33 3.80
C ILE A 78 4.35 6.57 4.56
N ILE A 79 4.70 5.66 5.47
CA ILE A 79 3.73 4.87 6.25
C ILE A 79 2.84 5.78 7.10
N VAL A 80 3.43 6.76 7.81
CA VAL A 80 2.67 7.68 8.64
C VAL A 80 1.70 8.50 7.80
N GLU A 81 2.10 8.98 6.63
CA GLU A 81 1.22 9.74 5.75
C GLU A 81 0.10 8.85 5.18
N LEU A 82 0.40 7.64 4.71
CA LEU A 82 -0.60 6.68 4.26
C LEU A 82 -1.65 6.39 5.34
N LEU A 83 -1.20 6.08 6.56
CA LEU A 83 -2.08 5.75 7.69
C LEU A 83 -2.87 6.97 8.19
N ALA A 84 -2.29 8.16 8.12
CA ALA A 84 -2.97 9.39 8.52
C ALA A 84 -4.07 9.77 7.52
N LEU A 85 -3.79 9.66 6.22
CA LEU A 85 -4.66 10.15 5.16
C LEU A 85 -5.74 9.15 4.75
N GLN A 86 -5.52 7.85 4.98
CA GLN A 86 -6.55 6.83 4.69
C GLN A 86 -7.86 7.03 5.49
N PHE A 87 -7.83 7.71 6.63
CA PHE A 87 -9.04 7.97 7.43
C PHE A 87 -10.05 8.88 6.71
N ALA A 88 -9.55 9.77 5.84
CA ALA A 88 -10.35 10.72 5.08
C ALA A 88 -10.45 10.36 3.59
N SER A 89 -9.98 9.18 3.20
CA SER A 89 -9.91 8.76 1.79
C SER A 89 -10.78 7.54 1.53
N SER A 90 -11.31 7.42 0.32
CA SER A 90 -12.06 6.24 -0.10
C SER A 90 -11.18 5.00 -0.15
N VAL A 91 -11.77 3.83 0.14
CA VAL A 91 -11.07 2.55 0.07
C VAL A 91 -11.13 2.02 -1.36
N LEU A 92 -9.97 1.89 -1.99
CA LEU A 92 -9.84 1.45 -3.38
C LEU A 92 -9.83 -0.09 -3.51
N TRP A 93 -10.81 -0.78 -2.92
CA TRP A 93 -10.79 -2.24 -2.77
C TRP A 93 -10.85 -3.01 -4.09
N ILE A 94 -11.56 -2.48 -5.09
CA ILE A 94 -11.62 -3.09 -6.43
C ILE A 94 -10.22 -3.11 -7.06
N HIS A 95 -9.50 -1.99 -7.01
CA HIS A 95 -8.15 -1.89 -7.54
C HIS A 95 -7.15 -2.76 -6.78
N THR A 96 -7.32 -2.91 -5.46
CA THR A 96 -6.50 -3.82 -4.65
C THR A 96 -6.67 -5.27 -5.11
N GLN A 97 -7.91 -5.71 -5.35
CA GLN A 97 -8.16 -7.06 -5.87
C GLN A 97 -7.62 -7.24 -7.29
N ASP A 98 -7.72 -6.21 -8.13
CA ASP A 98 -7.10 -6.24 -9.46
C ASP A 98 -5.58 -6.46 -9.32
N GLN A 99 -4.89 -5.75 -8.41
CA GLN A 99 -3.45 -6.02 -8.17
C GLN A 99 -3.17 -7.46 -7.70
N GLN A 100 -4.01 -8.03 -6.84
CA GLN A 100 -3.81 -9.37 -6.27
C GLN A 100 -4.04 -10.49 -7.28
N PHE A 101 -5.08 -10.35 -8.12
CA PHE A 101 -5.53 -11.40 -9.03
C PHE A 101 -4.97 -11.27 -10.44
N SER A 102 -4.57 -10.07 -10.88
CA SER A 102 -3.92 -9.88 -12.18
C SER A 102 -2.66 -10.74 -12.32
N HIS A 103 -2.44 -11.19 -13.56
CA HIS A 103 -1.38 -12.12 -13.93
C HIS A 103 0.03 -11.52 -13.83
N ASP A 104 0.19 -10.20 -13.75
CA ASP A 104 1.51 -9.57 -13.91
C ASP A 104 2.33 -9.47 -12.62
N LYS A 105 1.70 -9.35 -11.43
CA LYS A 105 2.43 -9.03 -10.19
C LYS A 105 2.40 -10.12 -9.12
N TYR A 106 1.26 -10.38 -8.49
CA TYR A 106 1.21 -11.24 -7.29
C TYR A 106 0.82 -12.70 -7.57
N LYS A 107 0.01 -12.95 -8.60
CA LYS A 107 -0.50 -14.30 -8.93
C LYS A 107 -1.00 -15.06 -7.69
N VAL A 108 -1.75 -14.38 -6.82
CA VAL A 108 -2.18 -14.95 -5.53
C VAL A 108 -2.95 -16.25 -5.77
N GLN A 109 -2.43 -17.35 -5.22
CA GLN A 109 -3.05 -18.67 -5.34
C GLN A 109 -4.08 -18.92 -4.23
N ARG A 110 -3.78 -18.43 -3.02
CA ARG A 110 -4.63 -18.61 -1.84
C ARG A 110 -4.87 -17.26 -1.18
N LEU A 111 -6.14 -16.85 -1.12
CA LEU A 111 -6.58 -15.70 -0.35
C LEU A 111 -7.18 -16.19 0.97
N VAL A 112 -6.54 -15.84 2.09
CA VAL A 112 -7.01 -16.18 3.43
C VAL A 112 -7.45 -14.91 4.14
N GLU A 113 -8.73 -14.84 4.51
CA GLU A 113 -9.29 -13.76 5.32
C GLU A 113 -9.18 -14.11 6.81
N PHE A 114 -8.71 -13.15 7.60
CA PHE A 114 -8.75 -13.22 9.06
C PHE A 114 -9.84 -12.28 9.56
N GLY A 115 -10.92 -12.85 10.10
CA GLY A 115 -12.05 -12.08 10.59
C GLY A 115 -13.18 -12.98 11.12
N PRO A 116 -14.18 -12.40 11.79
CA PRO A 116 -15.30 -13.16 12.35
C PRO A 116 -16.27 -13.68 11.28
N SER A 117 -16.27 -13.09 10.08
CA SER A 117 -17.16 -13.45 8.96
C SER A 117 -16.39 -13.47 7.64
N PRO A 118 -16.81 -14.29 6.64
CA PRO A 118 -16.10 -14.45 5.36
C PRO A 118 -16.47 -13.37 4.34
N THR A 119 -16.43 -12.10 4.75
CA THR A 119 -16.95 -10.99 3.94
C THR A 119 -16.01 -10.65 2.79
N LEU A 120 -14.70 -10.53 3.04
CA LEU A 120 -13.71 -10.25 2.01
C LEU A 120 -13.55 -11.43 1.04
N THR A 121 -13.57 -12.67 1.53
CA THR A 121 -13.55 -13.87 0.69
C THR A 121 -14.79 -13.96 -0.19
N GLY A 122 -15.97 -13.59 0.33
CA GLY A 122 -17.20 -13.49 -0.45
C GLY A 122 -17.09 -12.48 -1.59
N MET A 123 -16.54 -11.29 -1.31
CA MET A 123 -16.28 -10.28 -2.34
C MET A 123 -15.27 -10.76 -3.39
N ALA A 124 -14.14 -11.32 -2.94
CA ALA A 124 -13.09 -11.84 -3.82
C ALA A 124 -13.61 -12.94 -4.76
N THR A 125 -14.42 -13.86 -4.25
CA THR A 125 -15.03 -14.93 -5.06
C THR A 125 -15.88 -14.38 -6.19
N ARG A 126 -16.65 -13.31 -5.93
CA ARG A 126 -17.47 -12.65 -6.96
C ARG A 126 -16.60 -11.94 -7.99
N THR A 127 -15.58 -11.20 -7.56
CA THR A 127 -14.64 -10.54 -8.49
C THR A 127 -13.93 -11.53 -9.38
N LEU A 128 -13.49 -12.66 -8.83
CA LEU A 128 -12.82 -13.71 -9.58
C LEU A 128 -13.71 -14.31 -10.67
N LYS A 129 -14.99 -14.58 -10.38
CA LYS A 129 -15.98 -15.04 -11.36
C LYS A 129 -16.24 -13.99 -12.44
N LEU A 130 -16.41 -12.73 -12.06
CA LEU A 130 -16.79 -11.68 -13.00
C LEU A 130 -15.66 -11.24 -13.95
N LYS A 131 -14.42 -11.17 -13.46
CA LYS A 131 -13.31 -10.56 -14.21
C LYS A 131 -12.25 -11.54 -14.69
N PHE A 132 -12.03 -12.62 -13.94
CA PHE A 132 -10.84 -13.46 -14.11
C PHE A 132 -11.16 -14.91 -14.48
N GLU A 133 -12.44 -15.26 -14.69
CA GLU A 133 -12.86 -16.64 -14.96
C GLU A 133 -12.38 -17.12 -16.34
N ASN A 134 -12.43 -16.27 -17.38
CA ASN A 134 -11.90 -16.59 -18.71
C ASN A 134 -10.36 -16.65 -18.74
N GLU A 135 -9.68 -15.96 -17.82
CA GLU A 135 -8.22 -16.02 -17.70
C GLU A 135 -7.75 -17.27 -16.93
N ARG A 136 -8.64 -17.91 -16.15
CA ARG A 136 -8.33 -19.15 -15.41
C ARG A 136 -8.14 -20.36 -16.30
N ASP A 137 -8.87 -20.45 -17.42
CA ASP A 137 -8.83 -21.60 -18.34
C ASP A 137 -7.52 -21.71 -19.12
N LEU A 138 -6.67 -20.68 -19.07
CA LEU A 138 -5.35 -20.67 -19.71
C LEU A 138 -4.24 -21.28 -18.84
N LEU A 139 -4.53 -21.71 -17.60
CA LEU A 139 -3.54 -22.28 -16.67
C LEU A 139 -3.97 -23.67 -16.16
N PRO A 140 -3.07 -24.67 -16.11
CA PRO A 140 -3.40 -26.07 -15.82
C PRO A 140 -3.72 -26.37 -14.34
N VAL A 141 -3.80 -25.37 -13.46
CA VAL A 141 -3.96 -25.57 -12.01
C VAL A 141 -5.23 -24.89 -11.51
N ARG A 142 -6.19 -25.70 -11.06
CA ARG A 142 -7.39 -25.22 -10.35
C ARG A 142 -6.98 -24.65 -8.99
N ARG A 143 -7.28 -23.37 -8.77
CA ARG A 143 -7.09 -22.65 -7.50
C ARG A 143 -8.31 -22.82 -6.60
#